data_AF-A0A1H0H017-F1
#
_entry.id   AF-A0A1H0H017-F1
#
_cell.length_a   1.000
_cell.length_b   1.000
_cell.length_c   1.000
_cell.angle_alpha   90.00
_cell.angle_beta   90.00
_cell.angle_gamma   90.00
#
_symmetry.space_group_name_H-M   'P 1'
#
loop_
_entity.id
_entity.type
_entity.pdbx_description
1 polymer ?
#
loop_
_entity_poly.entity_id
_entity_poly.type
_entity_poly.pdbx_seq_one_letter_code
_entity_poly.pdbx_strand_id
1 'polypeptide(L)' 'MKYKVKIIETLSRIVEVEAEDKDDAWNKVQAQWEESEIVLDDGDFDGHEIYVQGEVKDDDENR' A
#
# COMPACT_ATOMS: atom_id res chain seq x y z
N MET A 1 18.95 -2.91 -23.73
CA MET A 1 17.95 -3.73 -23.02
C MET A 1 17.49 -2.93 -21.81
N LYS A 2 16.22 -2.50 -21.81
CA LYS A 2 15.56 -1.92 -20.64
C LYS A 2 14.51 -2.92 -20.17
N TYR A 3 14.12 -2.91 -18.90
CA TYR A 3 13.09 -3.82 -18.38
C TYR A 3 12.01 -3.05 -17.63
N LYS A 4 10.76 -3.45 -17.81
CA LYS A 4 9.65 -3.02 -16.93
C LYS A 4 9.72 -3.83 -15.65
N VAL A 5 9.80 -3.14 -14.52
CA VAL A 5 9.80 -3.73 -13.18
C VAL A 5 8.67 -3.09 -12.38
N LYS A 6 7.84 -3.91 -11.74
CA LYS A 6 6.84 -3.47 -10.76
C LYS A 6 7.43 -3.66 -9.37
N ILE A 7 7.40 -2.61 -8.56
CA ILE A 7 7.74 -2.63 -7.15
C ILE A 7 6.44 -2.36 -6.39
N ILE A 8 6.16 -3.15 -5.36
CA ILE A 8 5.03 -2.96 -4.45
C ILE A 8 5.62 -2.79 -3.05
N GLU A 9 5.26 -1.72 -2.37
CA GLU A 9 5.54 -1.53 -0.95
C GLU A 9 4.26 -1.73 -0.15
N THR A 10 4.39 -2.35 1.02
CA THR A 10 3.29 -2.55 1.97
C THR A 10 3.62 -1.78 3.24
N LEU A 11 2.70 -0.90 3.65
CA LEU A 11 2.73 -0.26 4.96
C LEU A 11 1.70 -0.95 5.85
N SER A 12 2.07 -1.24 7.10
CA SER A 12 1.22 -1.97 8.05
C SER A 12 1.48 -1.49 9.48
N ARG A 13 0.40 -1.27 10.23
CA ARG A 13 0.43 -0.93 11.65
C ARG A 13 -0.72 -1.60 12.37
N ILE A 14 -0.44 -2.10 13.59
CA ILE A 14 -1.47 -2.54 14.52
C ILE A 14 -1.96 -1.31 15.29
N VAL A 15 -3.27 -1.07 15.28
CA VAL A 15 -3.92 -0.01 16.06
C VAL A 15 -4.88 -0.62 17.07
N GLU A 16 -5.00 0.02 18.23
CA GLU A 16 -5.97 -0.32 19.26
C GLU A 16 -7.12 0.70 19.21
N VAL A 17 -8.37 0.22 19.22
CA VAL A 17 -9.56 1.07 19.17
C VAL A 17 -10.59 0.56 20.17
N GLU A 18 -11.24 1.47 20.89
CA GLU A 18 -12.38 1.14 21.73
C GLU A 18 -13.63 0.97 20.86
N ALA A 19 -14.20 -0.23 20.85
CA ALA A 19 -15.34 -0.60 20.03
C ALA A 19 -16.25 -1.60 20.75
N GLU A 20 -17.53 -1.58 20.38
CA GLU A 20 -18.55 -2.46 20.97
C GLU A 20 -18.40 -3.91 20.47
N ASP A 21 -18.03 -4.06 19.19
CA ASP A 21 -17.76 -5.34 18.54
C ASP A 21 -16.76 -5.17 17.37
N LYS A 22 -16.57 -6.23 16.58
CA LYS A 22 -15.62 -6.24 15.47
C LYS A 22 -16.04 -5.35 14.29
N ASP A 23 -17.33 -5.25 14.02
CA ASP A 23 -17.84 -4.46 12.90
C ASP A 23 -17.76 -2.97 13.24
N ASP A 24 -18.08 -2.59 14.49
CA ASP A 24 -17.84 -1.24 15.02
C ASP A 24 -16.35 -0.87 14.99
N ALA A 25 -15.46 -1.77 15.40
CA ALA A 25 -14.01 -1.55 15.33
C ALA A 25 -13.54 -1.28 13.90
N TRP A 26 -14.00 -2.08 12.93
CA TRP A 26 -13.67 -1.89 11.52
C TRP A 26 -14.19 -0.55 10.99
N ASN A 27 -15.45 -0.22 11.26
CA ASN A 27 -16.07 1.03 10.80
C ASN A 27 -15.34 2.26 11.35
N LYS A 28 -14.94 2.24 12.64
CA LYS A 28 -14.19 3.33 13.27
C LYS A 28 -12.81 3.53 12.63
N VAL A 29 -12.04 2.45 12.48
CA VAL A 29 -10.70 2.53 11.86
C VAL A 29 -10.79 2.96 10.40
N GLN A 30 -11.79 2.47 9.66
CA GLN A 30 -12.05 2.89 8.28
C GLN A 30 -12.35 4.38 8.19
N ALA A 31 -13.23 4.91 9.06
CA ALA A 31 -13.54 6.34 9.10
C ALA A 31 -12.29 7.18 9.45
N GLN A 32 -11.52 6.78 10.46
CA GLN A 32 -10.27 7.46 10.84
C GLN A 32 -9.23 7.45 9.71
N TRP A 33 -9.18 6.38 8.90
CA TRP A 33 -8.33 6.31 7.72
C TRP A 33 -8.81 7.26 6.61
N GLU A 34 -10.11 7.25 6.30
CA GLU A 34 -10.73 8.11 5.27
C GLU A 34 -10.61 9.60 5.63
N GLU A 35 -10.70 9.93 6.91
CA GLU A 35 -10.54 11.28 7.45
C GLU A 35 -9.06 11.67 7.68
N SER A 36 -8.12 10.77 7.35
CA SER A 36 -6.68 10.98 7.53
C SER A 36 -6.23 11.23 8.97
N GLU A 37 -6.98 10.73 9.96
CA GLU A 37 -6.57 10.69 11.36
C GLU A 37 -5.52 9.59 11.60
N ILE A 38 -5.64 8.46 10.90
CA ILE A 38 -4.60 7.43 10.80
C ILE A 38 -3.91 7.63 9.45
N VAL A 39 -2.61 7.96 9.48
CA VAL A 39 -1.76 8.02 8.29
C VAL A 39 -0.59 7.06 8.50
N LEU A 40 -0.37 6.16 7.55
CA LEU A 40 0.83 5.33 7.54
C LEU A 40 1.95 6.07 6.82
N ASP A 41 3.16 5.98 7.37
CA ASP A 41 4.37 6.59 6.81
C ASP A 41 5.52 5.57 6.69
N ASP A 42 6.73 6.06 6.46
CA ASP A 42 7.91 5.21 6.31
C ASP A 42 8.24 4.37 7.56
N GLY A 43 7.80 4.81 8.74
CA GLY A 43 7.93 4.05 9.99
C GLY A 43 7.04 2.81 10.04
N ASP A 44 5.98 2.77 9.23
CA ASP A 44 5.06 1.64 9.14
C ASP A 44 5.42 0.66 8.00
N PHE A 45 6.65 0.76 7.43
CA PHE A 45 7.09 -0.14 6.37
C PHE A 45 7.15 -1.60 6.84
N ASP A 46 6.37 -2.46 6.20
CA ASP A 46 6.26 -3.88 6.53
C ASP A 46 7.00 -4.78 5.53
N GLY A 47 7.09 -4.35 4.26
CA GLY A 47 7.84 -5.08 3.27
C GLY A 47 7.64 -4.59 1.84
N HIS A 48 8.35 -5.24 0.92
CA HIS A 48 8.23 -4.97 -0.50
C HIS A 48 8.33 -6.24 -1.35
N GLU A 49 7.72 -6.19 -2.53
CA GLU A 49 7.77 -7.23 -3.53
C GLU A 49 8.23 -6.66 -4.88
N ILE A 50 9.00 -7.45 -5.63
CA ILE A 50 9.59 -7.04 -6.91
C ILE A 50 9.21 -8.04 -7.99
N TYR A 51 8.64 -7.53 -9.09
CA TYR A 51 8.19 -8.34 -10.21
C TYR A 51 8.77 -7.79 -11.53
N VAL A 52 9.57 -8.60 -12.22
CA VAL A 52 10.03 -8.27 -13.58
C VAL A 52 8.91 -8.57 -14.58
N GLN A 53 8.46 -7.56 -15.31
CA GLN A 53 7.35 -7.66 -16.27
C GLN A 53 7.82 -7.98 -17.70
N GLY A 54 9.09 -7.72 -18.02
CA GLY A 54 9.69 -8.07 -19.31
C GLY A 54 10.63 -6.99 -19.86
N GLU A 55 11.28 -7.30 -20.99
CA GLU A 55 12.15 -6.36 -21.70
C GLU A 55 11.32 -5.32 -22.48
N VAL A 56 11.74 -4.06 -22.44
CA VAL A 56 11.20 -2.97 -23.25
C VAL A 56 12.04 -2.86 -24.51
N LYS A 57 11.38 -2.93 -25.67
CA LYS A 57 12.00 -2.64 -26.97
C LYS A 57 11.87 -1.15 -27.26
N ASP A 58 12.88 -0.57 -27.90
CA ASP A 58 12.99 0.89 -28.10
C ASP A 58 11.81 1.50 -28.91
N ASP A 59 11.00 0.69 -29.59
CA ASP A 59 9.83 1.13 -30.35
C ASP A 59 8.57 1.44 -29.49
N ASP A 60 8.56 1.05 -28.21
CA ASP A 60 7.42 1.26 -27.29
C ASP A 60 7.43 2.65 -26.60
N GLU A 61 8.45 3.48 -26.80
CA GLU A 61 8.59 4.79 -26.13
C GLU A 61 7.70 5.90 -26.71
N ASN A 62 6.94 5.66 -27.79
CA ASN A 62 6.18 6.70 -28.50
C ASN A 62 4.66 6.43 -28.63
N ARG A 63 4.02 5.85 -27.60
CA ARG A 63 2.57 5.63 -27.57
C ARG A 63 1.92 6.13 -26.29
#